data_AF-A0A238BLY2-F1
#
_entry.id   AF-A0A238BLY2-F1
#
_cell.length_a   1.000
_cell.length_b   1.000
_cell.length_c   1.000
_cell.angle_alpha   90.00
_cell.angle_beta   90.00
_cell.angle_gamma   90.00
#
_symmetry.space_group_name_H-M   'P 1'
#
loop_
_entity.id
_entity.type
_entity.pdbx_description
1 polymer ?
#
loop_
_entity_poly.entity_id
_entity_poly.type
_entity_poly.pdbx_seq_one_letter_code
_entity_poly.pdbx_strand_id
1 'polypeptide(L)'
;MEEQRNEMKVMERSHNCSSAGLGIQALDLDKKMKELKDKERKLREGIARNQRDAATANTLKKNLIKCRDEMQHLLSRQQRLNDLMDSRRKKKDIF
;
A
#
# COMPACT_ATOMS: atom_id res chain seq x y z
N MET A 1 -0.61 -1.34 -18.68
CA MET A 1 -1.30 -0.16 -19.24
C MET A 1 -2.59 0.16 -18.51
N GLU A 2 -3.39 -0.83 -18.13
CA GLU A 2 -4.68 -0.61 -17.42
C GLU A 2 -4.51 -0.17 -15.94
N GLU A 3 -3.54 -0.73 -15.20
CA GLU A 3 -3.21 -0.28 -13.84
C GLU A 3 -2.77 1.18 -13.77
N GLN A 4 -1.94 1.64 -14.71
CA GLN A 4 -1.50 3.05 -14.75
C GLN A 4 -2.65 4.01 -15.01
N ARG A 5 -3.61 3.65 -15.87
CA ARG A 5 -4.85 4.44 -16.09
C ARG A 5 -5.72 4.49 -14.84
N ASN A 6 -5.82 3.39 -14.10
CA ASN A 6 -6.58 3.36 -12.85
C ASN A 6 -5.91 4.20 -11.75
N GLU A 7 -4.58 4.14 -11.63
CA GLU A 7 -3.85 4.99 -10.70
C GLU A 7 -3.98 6.48 -11.03
N MET A 8 -3.98 6.83 -12.31
CA MET A 8 -4.16 8.21 -12.77
C MET A 8 -5.57 8.74 -12.42
N LYS A 9 -6.63 7.94 -12.64
CA LYS A 9 -8.00 8.29 -12.23
C LYS A 9 -8.17 8.39 -10.71
N VAL A 10 -7.49 7.54 -9.95
CA VAL A 10 -7.51 7.60 -8.47
C VAL A 10 -6.79 8.85 -7.98
N MET A 11 -5.67 9.24 -8.59
CA MET A 11 -4.99 10.50 -8.29
C MET A 11 -5.85 11.71 -8.65
N GLU A 12 -6.52 11.71 -9.80
CA GLU A 12 -7.40 12.79 -10.24
C GLU A 12 -8.59 13.00 -9.27
N ARG A 13 -9.21 11.89 -8.83
CA ARG A 13 -10.25 11.92 -7.78
C ARG A 13 -9.72 12.39 -6.43
N SER A 14 -8.49 12.03 -6.09
CA SER A 14 -7.86 12.46 -4.83
C SER A 14 -7.50 13.94 -4.85
N HIS A 15 -7.08 14.47 -6.00
CA HIS A 15 -6.78 15.88 -6.20
C HIS A 15 -8.03 16.78 -6.05
N ASN A 16 -9.22 16.24 -6.33
CA ASN A 16 -10.51 16.90 -6.13
C ASN A 16 -11.20 16.56 -4.80
N CYS A 17 -10.60 15.72 -3.96
CA CYS A 17 -11.19 15.29 -2.69
C CYS A 17 -11.00 16.37 -1.60
N SER A 18 -11.94 16.50 -0.68
CA SER A 18 -11.80 17.38 0.50
C SER A 18 -10.69 16.87 1.44
N SER A 19 -10.20 17.71 2.34
CA SER A 19 -9.20 17.28 3.35
C SER A 19 -9.67 16.09 4.20
N ALA A 20 -10.97 15.99 4.45
CA ALA A 20 -11.58 14.84 5.13
C ALA A 20 -11.50 13.57 4.27
N GLY A 21 -11.72 13.67 2.95
CA GLY A 21 -11.57 12.54 2.02
C GLY A 21 -10.13 12.03 1.93
N LEU A 22 -9.14 12.94 1.94
CA LEU A 22 -7.72 12.55 2.01
C LEU A 22 -7.38 11.86 3.35
N GLY A 23 -7.96 12.32 4.45
CA GLY A 23 -7.81 11.69 5.76
C GLY A 23 -8.36 10.27 5.81
N ILE A 24 -9.54 10.02 5.23
CA ILE A 24 -10.12 8.67 5.14
C ILE A 24 -9.22 7.75 4.30
N GLN A 25 -8.71 8.22 3.15
CA GLN A 25 -7.78 7.45 2.33
C GLN A 25 -6.51 7.07 3.10
N ALA A 26 -5.96 7.97 3.91
CA ALA A 26 -4.79 7.67 4.74
C ALA A 26 -5.06 6.52 5.72
N LEU A 27 -6.22 6.55 6.41
CA LEU A 27 -6.63 5.48 7.33
C LEU A 27 -6.82 4.14 6.62
N ASP A 28 -7.40 4.14 5.42
CA ASP A 28 -7.58 2.93 4.62
C ASP A 28 -6.25 2.33 4.17
N LEU A 29 -5.29 3.19 3.76
CA LEU A 29 -3.93 2.75 3.41
C LEU A 29 -3.22 2.14 4.63
N ASP A 30 -3.33 2.76 5.82
CA ASP A 30 -2.76 2.24 7.06
C ASP A 30 -3.34 0.89 7.46
N LYS A 31 -4.67 0.74 7.36
CA LYS A 31 -5.35 -0.53 7.62
C LYS A 31 -4.84 -1.61 6.68
N LYS A 32 -4.78 -1.32 5.38
CA LYS A 32 -4.29 -2.27 4.36
C LYS A 32 -2.81 -2.64 4.56
N MET A 33 -1.99 -1.68 4.97
CA MET A 33 -0.58 -1.92 5.33
C MET A 33 -0.47 -2.89 6.52
N LYS A 34 -1.29 -2.72 7.55
CA LYS A 34 -1.33 -3.63 8.71
C LYS A 34 -1.71 -5.06 8.31
N GLU A 35 -2.75 -5.20 7.48
CA GLU A 35 -3.20 -6.50 6.97
C GLU A 35 -2.09 -7.20 6.16
N LEU A 36 -1.38 -6.46 5.30
CA LEU A 36 -0.26 -7.02 4.54
C LEU A 36 0.91 -7.41 5.43
N LYS A 37 1.26 -6.62 6.46
CA LYS A 37 2.29 -7.01 7.43
C LYS A 37 1.94 -8.31 8.17
N ASP A 38 0.69 -8.49 8.56
CA ASP A 38 0.22 -9.73 9.17
C ASP A 38 0.28 -10.91 8.20
N LYS A 39 -0.08 -10.71 6.93
CA LYS A 39 0.05 -11.71 5.87
C LYS A 39 1.52 -12.08 5.62
N GLU A 40 2.41 -11.09 5.58
CA GLU A 40 3.86 -11.25 5.42
C GLU A 40 4.44 -12.11 6.54
N ARG A 41 4.07 -11.83 7.81
CA ARG A 41 4.43 -12.65 8.98
C ARG A 41 3.97 -14.09 8.81
N LYS A 42 2.69 -14.31 8.49
CA LYS A 42 2.13 -15.66 8.31
C LYS A 42 2.83 -16.44 7.19
N LEU A 43 3.21 -15.78 6.10
CA LEU A 43 3.95 -16.38 5.00
C LEU A 43 5.36 -16.80 5.44
N ARG A 44 6.08 -15.95 6.17
CA ARG A 44 7.40 -16.30 6.73
C ARG A 44 7.32 -17.51 7.66
N GLU A 45 6.36 -17.51 8.58
CA GLU A 45 6.13 -18.65 9.47
C GLU A 45 5.76 -19.92 8.70
N GLY A 46 4.90 -19.80 7.68
CA GLY A 46 4.52 -20.89 6.81
C GLY A 46 5.72 -21.50 6.08
N ILE A 47 6.65 -20.68 5.59
CA ILE A 47 7.88 -21.14 4.94
C ILE A 47 8.73 -21.93 5.95
N ALA A 48 8.91 -21.41 7.16
CA ALA A 48 9.68 -22.08 8.21
C ALA A 48 9.08 -23.44 8.57
N ARG A 49 7.74 -23.51 8.73
CA ARG A 49 7.03 -24.77 9.04
C ARG A 49 7.13 -25.80 7.90
N ASN A 50 7.17 -25.35 6.65
CA ASN A 50 7.19 -26.22 5.47
C ASN A 50 8.59 -26.40 4.87
N GLN A 51 9.67 -26.14 5.60
CA GLN A 51 11.04 -26.21 5.07
C GLN A 51 11.41 -27.56 4.43
N ARG A 52 10.75 -28.66 4.83
CA ARG A 52 10.96 -30.01 4.29
C ARG A 52 10.14 -30.29 3.02
N ASP A 53 9.04 -29.57 2.81
CA ASP A 53 8.25 -29.63 1.59
C ASP A 53 8.67 -28.48 0.67
N ALA A 54 9.62 -28.77 -0.21
CA ALA A 54 10.17 -27.78 -1.14
C ALA A 54 9.10 -27.17 -2.06
N ALA A 55 8.09 -27.93 -2.48
CA ALA A 55 7.04 -27.44 -3.37
C ALA A 55 6.16 -26.41 -2.65
N THR A 56 5.72 -26.73 -1.43
CA THR A 56 4.94 -25.83 -0.60
C THR A 56 5.76 -24.60 -0.19
N ALA A 57 7.01 -24.78 0.27
CA ALA A 57 7.88 -23.68 0.66
C ALA A 57 8.16 -22.71 -0.51
N ASN A 58 8.37 -23.23 -1.72
CA ASN A 58 8.58 -22.39 -2.91
C ASN A 58 7.32 -21.60 -3.29
N THR A 59 6.13 -22.21 -3.17
CA THR A 59 4.86 -21.51 -3.39
C THR A 59 4.67 -20.37 -2.38
N LEU A 60 4.95 -20.63 -1.10
CA LEU A 60 4.87 -19.61 -0.05
C LEU A 60 5.89 -18.49 -0.25
N LYS A 61 7.11 -18.80 -0.71
CA LYS A 61 8.12 -17.79 -1.07
C LYS A 61 7.66 -16.89 -2.23
N LYS A 62 7.05 -17.46 -3.28
CA LYS A 62 6.47 -16.67 -4.38
C LYS A 62 5.37 -15.73 -3.87
N ASN A 63 4.50 -16.22 -2.99
CA ASN A 63 3.46 -15.40 -2.38
C ASN A 63 4.03 -14.31 -1.45
N LEU A 64 5.14 -14.59 -0.77
CA LEU A 64 5.85 -13.62 0.07
C LEU A 64 6.42 -12.47 -0.76
N ILE A 65 7.00 -12.77 -1.94
CA ILE A 65 7.50 -11.75 -2.87
C ILE A 65 6.34 -10.84 -3.30
N LYS A 66 5.24 -11.42 -3.81
CA LYS A 66 4.04 -10.64 -4.19
C LYS A 66 3.51 -9.77 -3.06
N CYS A 67 3.47 -10.31 -1.84
CA CYS A 67 3.03 -9.55 -0.65
C CYS A 67 3.95 -8.35 -0.37
N ARG A 68 5.26 -8.49 -0.58
CA ARG A 68 6.22 -7.39 -0.41
C ARG A 68 6.11 -6.35 -1.50
N ASP A 69 5.89 -6.77 -2.75
CA ASP A 69 5.65 -5.86 -3.87
C ASP A 69 4.38 -5.03 -3.62
N GLU A 70 3.29 -5.67 -3.19
CA GLU A 70 2.05 -4.99 -2.79
C GLU A 70 2.27 -3.95 -1.68
N MET A 71 3.08 -4.30 -0.65
CA MET A 71 3.44 -3.36 0.41
C MET A 71 4.23 -2.16 -0.13
N GLN A 72 5.19 -2.38 -1.05
CA GLN A 72 5.97 -1.31 -1.64
C GLN A 72 5.11 -0.35 -2.48
N HIS A 73 4.14 -0.89 -3.24
CA HIS A 73 3.17 -0.08 -3.97
C HIS A 73 2.30 0.76 -3.02
N LEU A 74 1.85 0.18 -1.90
CA LEU A 74 1.10 0.90 -0.88
C LEU A 74 1.93 2.02 -0.23
N LEU A 75 3.20 1.78 0.10
CA LEU A 75 4.09 2.80 0.64
C LEU A 75 4.26 3.97 -0.35
N SER A 76 4.42 3.65 -1.63
CA SER A 76 4.52 4.67 -2.69
C SER A 76 3.25 5.52 -2.79
N ARG A 77 2.08 4.90 -2.65
CA ARG A 77 0.79 5.62 -2.61
C ARG A 77 0.64 6.48 -1.36
N GLN A 78 1.07 5.98 -0.21
CA GLN A 78 1.02 6.73 1.04
C GLN A 78 1.95 7.95 1.01
N GLN A 79 3.15 7.81 0.44
CA GLN A 79 4.05 8.94 0.24
C GLN A 79 3.41 10.02 -0.65
N ARG A 80 2.85 9.63 -1.81
CA ARG A 80 2.16 10.56 -2.71
C ARG A 80 0.99 11.29 -2.03
N LEU A 81 0.24 10.59 -1.18
CA LEU A 81 -0.87 11.18 -0.42
C LEU A 81 -0.36 12.20 0.61
N ASN A 82 0.73 11.89 1.32
CA ASN A 82 1.36 12.81 2.26
C ASN A 82 1.87 14.07 1.55
N ASP A 83 2.56 13.91 0.41
CA ASP A 83 3.05 15.04 -0.39
C ASP A 83 1.90 15.96 -0.84
N LEU A 84 0.75 15.38 -1.20
CA LEU A 84 -0.45 16.13 -1.56
C LEU A 84 -1.05 16.88 -0.36
N MET A 85 -1.13 16.24 0.81
CA MET A 85 -1.63 16.89 2.04
C MET A 85 -0.71 18.02 2.49
N ASP A 86 0.61 17.82 2.45
CA ASP A 86 1.60 18.83 2.81
C ASP A 86 1.56 20.02 1.85
N SER A 87 1.42 19.77 0.56
CA SER A 87 1.26 20.82 -0.46
C SER A 87 0.01 21.67 -0.21
N ARG A 88 -1.09 21.05 0.24
CA ARG A 88 -2.33 21.76 0.58
C ARG A 88 -2.23 22.57 1.87
N ARG A 89 -1.55 22.05 2.90
CA ARG A 89 -1.28 22.80 4.14
C ARG A 89 -0.46 24.04 3.85
N LYS A 90 0.66 23.88 3.12
CA LYS A 90 1.52 24.99 2.70
C LYS A 90 0.76 26.07 1.92
N LYS A 91 -0.19 25.71 1.04
CA LYS A 91 -1.04 26.68 0.33
C LYS A 91 -2.04 27.43 1.22
N LYS A 92 -2.46 26.84 2.33
CA LYS A 92 -3.38 27.47 3.29
C LYS A 92 -2.66 28.50 4.17
N ASP A 93 -1.39 28.26 4.49
CA ASP A 93 -0.60 29.09 5.41
C ASP A 93 0.00 30.36 4.76
N ILE A 94 -0.30 30.65 3.49
CA ILE A 94 0.24 31.81 2.74
C ILE A 94 -0.69 33.04 2.78
N PHE A 95 -1.70 33.06 3.65
CA PHE A 95 -2.60 34.19 3.87
C PHE A 95 -2.73 34.51 5.35
#